data_AF-A0A9W8HPJ7-F1
#
_entry.id   AF-A0A9W8HPJ7-F1
#
_cell.length_a   1.000
_cell.length_b   1.000
_cell.length_c   1.000
_cell.angle_alpha   90.00
_cell.angle_beta   90.00
_cell.angle_gamma   90.00
#
_symmetry.space_group_name_H-M   'P 1'
#
loop_
_entity.id
_entity.type
_entity.pdbx_description
1 polymer ?
#
loop_
_entity_poly.entity_id
_entity_poly.type
_entity_poly.pdbx_seq_one_letter_code
_entity_poly.pdbx_strand_id
1 'polypeptide(L)'
;MRPDLHLSAGGAVHKVSGWWIPALHTVLAGSAFLGALAVGCQLHYRKIVRNEYYGYPDEWFPSVSATIGDRFPERSVFQVLIALTCPTRLLLHVFWYVLTARAAPARAKALFWVGFVRTCTCGGWVYVTSTDHHDTHDVMMIAYMVLTLPYMLLLLQLSDKVVFGHGAQALAASKRRRKWVCALFFGSIPPMVYFFINHKVHRIAGAYTTYAFFEWALILFDVMFDSLATTEFRALDLSIVPAKSDEQRS
;
A
#
# COMPACT_ATOMS: atom_id res chain seq x y z
N MET A 1 -19.95 -51.37 -8.63
CA MET A 1 -20.52 -50.02 -8.82
C MET A 1 -19.52 -49.01 -8.31
N ARG A 2 -18.68 -48.46 -9.20
CA ARG A 2 -17.92 -47.23 -8.92
C ARG A 2 -18.83 -46.06 -9.32
N PRO A 3 -18.99 -45.01 -8.50
CA PRO A 3 -19.75 -43.86 -8.93
C PRO A 3 -18.92 -43.11 -9.98
N ASP A 4 -19.38 -43.16 -11.22
CA ASP A 4 -18.87 -42.36 -12.33
C ASP A 4 -19.18 -40.89 -12.04
N LEU A 5 -18.20 -40.20 -11.47
CA LEU A 5 -18.21 -38.75 -11.36
C LEU A 5 -17.95 -38.19 -12.77
N HIS A 6 -19.03 -37.97 -13.53
CA HIS A 6 -18.99 -37.21 -14.77
C HIS A 6 -18.56 -35.75 -14.46
N LEU A 7 -17.25 -35.53 -14.38
CA LEU A 7 -16.65 -34.21 -14.43
C LEU A 7 -16.82 -33.71 -15.87
N SER A 8 -17.81 -32.85 -16.08
CA SER A 8 -17.95 -32.10 -17.32
C SER A 8 -16.62 -31.42 -17.66
N ALA A 9 -16.06 -31.79 -18.81
CA ALA A 9 -14.80 -31.26 -19.32
C ALA A 9 -14.80 -29.72 -19.26
N GLY A 10 -13.80 -29.14 -18.58
CA GLY A 10 -13.44 -27.72 -18.70
C GLY A 10 -14.23 -26.70 -17.87
N GLY A 11 -15.15 -27.12 -16.99
CA GLY A 11 -15.84 -26.18 -16.09
C GLY A 11 -14.99 -25.76 -14.90
N ALA A 12 -14.78 -24.46 -14.69
CA ALA A 12 -14.11 -23.99 -13.48
C ALA A 12 -14.89 -24.41 -12.22
N VAL A 13 -14.19 -25.01 -11.25
CA VAL A 13 -14.82 -25.70 -10.10
C VAL A 13 -15.42 -24.68 -9.12
N HIS A 14 -14.82 -23.50 -8.96
CA HIS A 14 -15.37 -22.36 -8.22
C HIS A 14 -14.83 -21.03 -8.77
N LYS A 15 -15.68 -20.00 -8.83
CA LYS A 15 -15.29 -18.62 -9.16
C LYS A 15 -15.27 -17.76 -7.90
N VAL A 16 -14.16 -17.06 -7.67
CA VAL A 16 -14.00 -16.12 -6.56
C VAL A 16 -13.67 -14.76 -7.13
N SER A 17 -14.45 -13.74 -6.74
CA SER A 17 -14.23 -12.38 -7.23
C SER A 17 -12.94 -11.78 -6.65
N GLY A 18 -12.15 -11.08 -7.45
CA GLY A 18 -10.82 -10.57 -7.08
C GLY A 18 -10.81 -9.42 -6.05
N TRP A 19 -11.97 -8.91 -5.63
CA TRP A 19 -12.08 -7.78 -4.70
C TRP A 19 -11.40 -8.02 -3.34
N TRP A 20 -11.28 -9.27 -2.92
CA TRP A 20 -10.65 -9.61 -1.63
C TRP A 20 -9.18 -9.23 -1.58
N ILE A 21 -8.50 -9.08 -2.72
CA ILE A 21 -7.07 -8.79 -2.79
C ILE A 21 -6.75 -7.38 -2.27
N PRO A 22 -7.31 -6.30 -2.85
CA PRO A 22 -7.11 -4.96 -2.31
C PRO A 22 -7.73 -4.81 -0.92
N ALA A 23 -8.82 -5.51 -0.61
CA ALA A 23 -9.40 -5.50 0.73
C ALA A 23 -8.44 -6.09 1.78
N LEU A 24 -7.86 -7.26 1.50
CA LEU A 24 -6.92 -7.92 2.40
C LEU A 24 -5.62 -7.11 2.54
N HIS A 25 -5.10 -6.55 1.44
CA HIS A 25 -3.99 -5.59 1.48
C HIS A 25 -4.30 -4.41 2.40
N THR A 26 -5.48 -3.81 2.27
CA THR A 26 -5.91 -2.65 3.07
C THR A 26 -6.01 -3.00 4.55
N VAL A 27 -6.62 -4.15 4.87
CA VAL A 27 -6.77 -4.61 6.25
C VAL A 27 -5.41 -4.90 6.87
N LEU A 28 -4.54 -5.66 6.20
CA LEU A 28 -3.22 -6.02 6.73
C LEU A 28 -2.32 -4.78 6.90
N ALA A 29 -2.29 -3.88 5.91
CA ALA A 29 -1.52 -2.64 5.99
C ALA A 29 -2.06 -1.74 7.11
N GLY A 30 -3.38 -1.54 7.18
CA GLY A 30 -4.02 -0.75 8.22
C GLY A 30 -3.75 -1.33 9.63
N SER A 31 -3.88 -2.65 9.79
CA SER A 31 -3.56 -3.35 11.03
C SER A 31 -2.09 -3.24 11.41
N ALA A 32 -1.17 -3.23 10.44
CA ALA A 32 0.26 -3.05 10.71
C ALA A 32 0.52 -1.70 11.39
N PHE A 33 0.09 -0.61 10.75
CA PHE A 33 0.30 0.75 11.24
C PHE A 33 -0.45 1.03 12.55
N LEU A 34 -1.73 0.66 12.63
CA LEU A 34 -2.53 0.88 13.84
C LEU A 34 -2.08 -0.02 14.99
N GLY A 35 -1.68 -1.25 14.70
CA GLY A 35 -1.16 -2.18 15.70
C GLY A 35 0.15 -1.69 16.30
N ALA A 36 1.08 -1.21 15.46
CA ALA A 36 2.33 -0.61 15.90
C ALA A 36 2.09 0.63 16.77
N LEU A 37 1.18 1.53 16.34
CA LEU A 37 0.82 2.73 17.10
C LEU A 37 0.20 2.38 18.45
N ALA A 38 -0.73 1.42 18.50
CA ALA A 38 -1.38 1.00 19.73
C ALA A 38 -0.36 0.41 20.72
N VAL A 39 0.48 -0.51 20.26
CA VAL A 39 1.51 -1.15 21.09
C VAL A 39 2.56 -0.13 21.55
N GLY A 40 3.02 0.74 20.65
CA GLY A 40 3.98 1.79 20.96
C GLY A 40 3.44 2.80 21.97
N CYS A 41 2.19 3.24 21.82
CA CYS A 41 1.52 4.12 22.79
C CYS A 41 1.30 3.45 24.15
N GLN A 42 1.11 2.13 24.21
CA GLN A 42 0.93 1.42 25.48
C GLN A 42 2.26 1.20 26.21
N LEU A 43 3.33 0.85 25.49
CA LEU A 43 4.58 0.40 26.10
C LEU A 43 5.65 1.50 26.14
N HIS A 44 5.70 2.36 25.12
CA HIS A 44 6.82 3.24 24.85
C HIS A 44 6.42 4.68 24.51
N TYR A 45 5.21 5.13 24.84
CA TYR A 45 4.68 6.45 24.46
C TYR A 45 5.69 7.60 24.59
N ARG A 46 6.23 7.82 25.80
CA ARG A 46 7.18 8.91 26.07
C ARG A 46 8.48 8.82 25.26
N LYS A 47 8.83 7.63 24.78
CA LYS A 47 10.02 7.38 23.97
C LYS A 47 9.75 7.63 22.49
N ILE A 48 8.58 7.21 21.98
CA ILE A 48 8.23 7.35 20.55
C ILE A 48 7.75 8.76 20.18
N VAL A 49 7.26 9.55 21.13
CA VAL A 49 6.90 10.97 20.89
C VAL A 49 8.10 11.92 21.03
N ARG A 50 9.25 11.44 21.48
CA ARG A 50 10.43 12.26 21.71
C ARG A 50 11.22 12.44 20.41
N ASN A 51 11.60 13.67 20.10
CA ASN A 51 12.55 13.98 19.04
C ASN A 51 13.95 14.32 19.62
N GLU A 52 14.87 14.80 18.78
CA GLU A 52 16.25 15.13 19.18
C GLU A 52 16.35 16.24 20.25
N TYR A 53 15.38 17.16 20.27
CA TYR A 53 15.42 18.38 21.07
C TYR A 53 14.35 18.43 22.17
N TYR A 54 13.16 17.87 21.90
CA TYR A 54 11.96 17.97 22.73
C TYR A 54 11.32 16.60 22.95
N GLY A 55 10.52 16.50 24.00
CA GLY A 55 9.63 15.38 24.26
C GLY A 55 8.33 15.89 24.88
N TYR A 56 7.53 14.98 25.41
CA TYR A 56 6.29 15.37 26.09
C TYR A 56 6.55 16.34 27.25
N PRO A 57 5.79 17.44 27.39
CA PRO A 57 4.48 17.69 26.76
C PRO A 57 4.51 18.41 25.41
N ASP A 58 5.64 18.97 25.01
CA ASP A 58 5.74 19.75 23.77
C ASP A 58 5.49 18.88 22.53
N GLU A 59 6.04 17.66 22.57
CA GLU A 59 5.81 16.64 21.56
C GLU A 59 4.98 15.49 22.13
N TRP A 60 3.84 15.23 21.50
CA TRP A 60 2.82 14.34 22.05
C TRP A 60 2.20 13.37 21.04
N PHE A 61 2.52 13.50 19.75
CA PHE A 61 2.13 12.50 18.75
C PHE A 61 3.38 11.96 18.03
N PRO A 62 3.55 10.63 17.93
CA PRO A 62 4.78 10.05 17.40
C PRO A 62 4.80 10.09 15.87
N SER A 63 5.99 10.29 15.28
CA SER A 63 6.20 10.10 13.84
C SER A 63 5.93 8.66 13.41
N VAL A 64 5.68 8.46 12.11
CA VAL A 64 5.51 7.11 11.56
C VAL A 64 6.79 6.30 11.78
N SER A 65 7.96 6.87 11.47
CA SER A 65 9.26 6.19 11.61
C SER A 65 9.55 5.79 13.06
N ALA A 66 9.27 6.65 14.04
CA ALA A 66 9.47 6.33 15.46
C ALA A 66 8.53 5.21 15.93
N THR A 67 7.29 5.22 15.43
CA THR A 67 6.27 4.24 15.80
C THR A 67 6.59 2.82 15.32
N ILE A 68 7.15 2.70 14.11
CA ILE A 68 7.34 1.39 13.46
C ILE A 68 8.78 0.86 13.56
N GLY A 69 9.76 1.73 13.86
CA GLY A 69 11.18 1.42 13.68
C GLY A 69 12.01 1.36 14.96
N ASP A 70 11.65 2.12 15.99
CA ASP A 70 12.61 2.41 17.07
C ASP A 70 12.69 1.32 18.14
N ARG A 71 11.62 0.56 18.37
CA ARG A 71 11.45 -0.21 19.60
C ARG A 71 10.76 -1.55 19.37
N PHE A 72 11.23 -2.55 20.10
CA PHE A 72 10.51 -3.82 20.31
C PHE A 72 9.50 -3.64 21.44
N PRO A 73 8.27 -4.22 21.36
CA PRO A 73 7.77 -5.13 20.33
C PRO A 73 6.98 -4.49 19.17
N GLU A 74 6.66 -3.20 19.22
CA GLU A 74 5.85 -2.52 18.19
C GLU A 74 6.44 -2.63 16.78
N ARG A 75 7.78 -2.54 16.64
CA ARG A 75 8.50 -2.80 15.40
C ARG A 75 8.23 -4.21 14.86
N SER A 76 8.30 -5.23 15.71
CA SER A 76 8.10 -6.62 15.29
C SER A 76 6.65 -6.87 14.85
N VAL A 77 5.68 -6.30 15.58
CA VAL A 77 4.26 -6.35 15.21
C VAL A 77 4.05 -5.73 13.83
N PHE A 78 4.62 -4.55 13.59
CA PHE A 78 4.56 -3.88 12.30
C PHE A 78 5.16 -4.73 11.18
N GLN A 79 6.41 -5.19 11.35
CA GLN A 79 7.16 -5.89 10.32
C GLN A 79 6.50 -7.22 9.93
N VAL A 80 5.96 -7.98 10.89
CA VAL A 80 5.22 -9.22 10.60
C VAL A 80 3.97 -8.94 9.78
N LEU A 81 3.18 -7.94 10.14
CA LEU A 81 1.95 -7.60 9.40
C LEU A 81 2.26 -7.04 8.00
N ILE A 82 3.34 -6.28 7.83
CA ILE A 82 3.81 -5.85 6.50
C ILE A 82 4.33 -7.03 5.68
N ALA A 83 5.02 -8.01 6.29
CA ALA A 83 5.42 -9.24 5.60
C ALA A 83 4.21 -9.96 5.01
N LEU A 84 3.13 -10.09 5.80
CA LEU A 84 1.86 -10.68 5.36
C LEU A 84 1.14 -9.83 4.29
N THR A 85 1.35 -8.51 4.29
CA THR A 85 0.81 -7.61 3.26
C THR A 85 1.49 -7.81 1.90
N CYS A 86 2.78 -8.18 1.87
CA CYS A 86 3.58 -8.24 0.65
C CYS A 86 2.97 -9.11 -0.47
N PRO A 87 2.52 -10.36 -0.24
CA PRO A 87 1.88 -11.16 -1.28
C PRO A 87 0.66 -10.48 -1.91
N THR A 88 -0.22 -9.90 -1.09
CA THR A 88 -1.42 -9.21 -1.58
C THR A 88 -1.08 -7.97 -2.40
N ARG A 89 -0.02 -7.26 -2.04
CA ARG A 89 0.49 -6.10 -2.77
C ARG A 89 1.07 -6.48 -4.13
N LEU A 90 1.82 -7.58 -4.20
CA LEU A 90 2.35 -8.10 -5.47
C LEU A 90 1.21 -8.58 -6.39
N LEU A 91 0.22 -9.28 -5.83
CA LEU A 91 -0.98 -9.68 -6.57
C LEU A 91 -1.75 -8.47 -7.11
N LEU A 92 -1.83 -7.39 -6.35
CA LEU A 92 -2.46 -6.14 -6.81
C LEU A 92 -1.79 -5.61 -8.09
N HIS A 93 -0.46 -5.59 -8.16
CA HIS A 93 0.26 -5.16 -9.37
C HIS A 93 0.04 -6.11 -10.55
N VAL A 94 0.10 -7.42 -10.31
CA VAL A 94 -0.14 -8.44 -11.34
C VAL A 94 -1.55 -8.32 -11.92
N PHE A 95 -2.57 -8.15 -11.08
CA PHE A 95 -3.94 -8.07 -11.56
C PHE A 95 -4.25 -6.75 -12.25
N TRP A 96 -3.66 -5.64 -11.81
CA TRP A 96 -3.73 -4.40 -12.60
C TRP A 96 -3.13 -4.56 -13.99
N TYR A 97 -2.00 -5.27 -14.10
CA TYR A 97 -1.42 -5.61 -15.39
C TYR A 97 -2.41 -6.43 -16.23
N VAL A 98 -2.96 -7.52 -15.69
CA VAL A 98 -3.94 -8.37 -16.40
C VAL A 98 -5.17 -7.56 -16.87
N LEU A 99 -5.71 -6.70 -16.01
CA LEU A 99 -6.90 -5.89 -16.28
C LEU A 99 -6.73 -4.89 -17.42
N THR A 100 -5.50 -4.44 -17.66
CA THR A 100 -5.21 -3.27 -18.51
C THR A 100 -4.27 -3.59 -19.68
N ALA A 101 -3.56 -4.72 -19.65
CA ALA A 101 -2.56 -5.07 -20.67
C ALA A 101 -3.15 -5.17 -22.08
N ARG A 102 -4.39 -5.63 -22.24
CA ARG A 102 -5.04 -5.70 -23.55
C ARG A 102 -5.41 -4.31 -24.09
N ALA A 103 -5.83 -3.39 -23.24
CA ALA A 103 -6.27 -2.05 -23.65
C ALA A 103 -5.13 -1.04 -23.76
N ALA A 104 -4.07 -1.18 -22.96
CA ALA A 104 -2.97 -0.24 -22.89
C ALA A 104 -1.65 -0.94 -22.45
N PRO A 105 -1.06 -1.81 -23.30
CA PRO A 105 0.04 -2.71 -22.92
C PRO A 105 1.29 -1.98 -22.39
N ALA A 106 1.69 -0.87 -23.01
CA ALA A 106 2.86 -0.12 -22.58
C ALA A 106 2.67 0.49 -21.18
N ARG A 107 1.52 1.12 -20.93
CA ARG A 107 1.19 1.72 -19.63
C ARG A 107 0.96 0.67 -18.55
N ALA A 108 0.35 -0.46 -18.90
CA ALA A 108 0.17 -1.59 -17.98
C ALA A 108 1.52 -2.14 -17.51
N LYS A 109 2.48 -2.34 -18.43
CA LYS A 109 3.86 -2.75 -18.08
C LYS A 109 4.56 -1.71 -17.20
N ALA A 110 4.43 -0.42 -17.52
CA ALA A 110 5.00 0.64 -16.71
C ALA A 110 4.41 0.66 -15.30
N LEU A 111 3.08 0.56 -15.16
CA LEU A 111 2.40 0.50 -13.87
C LEU A 111 2.91 -0.68 -13.03
N PHE A 112 3.02 -1.88 -13.63
CA PHE A 112 3.54 -3.07 -12.97
C PHE A 112 4.95 -2.85 -12.42
N TRP A 113 5.89 -2.37 -13.26
CA TRP A 113 7.27 -2.20 -12.85
C TRP A 113 7.45 -1.08 -11.83
N VAL A 114 6.78 0.06 -12.02
CA VAL A 114 6.80 1.15 -11.02
C VAL A 114 6.22 0.66 -9.69
N GLY A 115 5.11 -0.08 -9.72
CA GLY A 115 4.49 -0.68 -8.53
C GLY A 115 5.38 -1.71 -7.84
N PHE A 116 6.08 -2.54 -8.62
CA PHE A 116 7.04 -3.52 -8.11
C PHE A 116 8.23 -2.84 -7.43
N VAL A 117 8.90 -1.89 -8.10
CA VAL A 117 10.03 -1.15 -7.51
C VAL A 117 9.58 -0.36 -6.28
N ARG A 118 8.39 0.27 -6.31
CA ARG A 118 7.77 0.92 -5.14
C ARG A 118 7.55 -0.07 -4.00
N THR A 119 7.23 -1.33 -4.29
CA THR A 119 7.06 -2.36 -3.25
C THR A 119 8.41 -2.77 -2.66
N CYS A 120 9.45 -2.88 -3.48
CA CYS A 120 10.81 -3.14 -3.00
C CYS A 120 11.36 -2.01 -2.13
N THR A 121 11.20 -0.75 -2.55
CA THR A 121 11.64 0.40 -1.73
C THR A 121 10.83 0.51 -0.43
N CYS A 122 9.55 0.10 -0.45
CA CYS A 122 8.75 -0.05 0.76
C CYS A 122 9.38 -1.04 1.75
N GLY A 123 9.73 -2.23 1.29
CA GLY A 123 10.48 -3.19 2.09
C GLY A 123 11.79 -2.60 2.61
N GLY A 124 12.49 -1.81 1.79
CA GLY A 124 13.71 -1.10 2.15
C GLY A 124 13.57 -0.28 3.43
N TRP A 125 12.64 0.69 3.47
CA TRP A 125 12.49 1.56 4.65
C TRP A 125 11.74 0.90 5.83
N VAL A 126 10.96 -0.15 5.57
CA VAL A 126 10.28 -0.92 6.64
C VAL A 126 11.25 -1.82 7.42
N TYR A 127 12.19 -2.47 6.73
CA TYR A 127 13.10 -3.44 7.36
C TYR A 127 14.47 -2.84 7.71
N VAL A 128 14.93 -1.83 6.97
CA VAL A 128 16.06 -0.99 7.36
C VAL A 128 15.49 0.22 8.09
N THR A 129 15.36 0.12 9.40
CA THR A 129 14.68 1.16 10.19
C THR A 129 15.57 2.39 10.36
N SER A 130 14.95 3.54 10.68
CA SER A 130 15.65 4.80 10.97
C SER A 130 16.68 4.67 12.10
N THR A 131 16.43 3.77 13.06
CA THR A 131 17.34 3.49 14.17
C THR A 131 18.53 2.61 13.75
N ASP A 132 18.36 1.69 12.79
CA ASP A 132 19.45 0.80 12.36
C ASP A 132 20.41 1.50 11.38
N HIS A 133 19.87 2.17 10.36
CA HIS A 133 20.66 2.90 9.37
C HIS A 133 19.85 4.03 8.72
N HIS A 134 19.92 5.22 9.34
CA HIS A 134 19.14 6.40 8.97
C HIS A 134 19.22 6.76 7.48
N ASP A 135 20.42 6.81 6.88
CA ASP A 135 20.55 7.25 5.47
C ASP A 135 19.89 6.28 4.47
N THR A 136 20.08 4.98 4.65
CA THR A 136 19.43 3.96 3.81
C THR A 136 17.92 3.98 3.99
N HIS A 137 17.44 4.13 5.22
CA HIS A 137 16.01 4.30 5.51
C HIS A 137 15.43 5.48 4.71
N ASP A 138 16.05 6.65 4.81
CA ASP A 138 15.56 7.87 4.17
C ASP A 138 15.62 7.81 2.64
N VAL A 139 16.70 7.27 2.07
CA VAL A 139 16.80 7.06 0.61
C VAL A 139 15.68 6.15 0.12
N MET A 140 15.41 5.04 0.82
CA MET A 140 14.34 4.10 0.44
C MET A 140 12.94 4.72 0.62
N MET A 141 12.73 5.50 1.67
CA MET A 141 11.48 6.22 1.92
C MET A 141 11.23 7.31 0.86
N ILE A 142 12.24 8.12 0.51
CA ILE A 142 12.15 9.13 -0.54
C ILE A 142 11.91 8.46 -1.89
N ALA A 143 12.64 7.39 -2.21
CA ALA A 143 12.42 6.63 -3.44
C ALA A 143 10.98 6.08 -3.51
N TYR A 144 10.43 5.58 -2.40
CA TYR A 144 9.02 5.18 -2.29
C TYR A 144 8.06 6.33 -2.61
N MET A 145 8.25 7.50 -2.00
CA MET A 145 7.41 8.68 -2.24
C MET A 145 7.50 9.16 -3.70
N VAL A 146 8.70 9.23 -4.27
CA VAL A 146 8.92 9.63 -5.67
C VAL A 146 8.26 8.64 -6.63
N LEU A 147 8.37 7.33 -6.38
CA LEU A 147 7.72 6.29 -7.19
C LEU A 147 6.20 6.25 -7.02
N THR A 148 5.67 6.79 -5.91
CA THR A 148 4.23 6.86 -5.67
C THR A 148 3.53 7.80 -6.66
N LEU A 149 4.18 8.89 -7.09
CA LEU A 149 3.63 9.81 -8.10
C LEU A 149 3.37 9.14 -9.46
N PRO A 150 4.37 8.56 -10.16
CA PRO A 150 4.12 7.88 -11.43
C PRO A 150 3.16 6.70 -11.26
N TYR A 151 3.20 5.98 -10.13
CA TYR A 151 2.25 4.89 -9.86
C TYR A 151 0.79 5.39 -9.83
N MET A 152 0.50 6.41 -9.02
CA MET A 152 -0.86 6.96 -8.90
C MET A 152 -1.34 7.57 -10.21
N LEU A 153 -0.47 8.29 -10.94
CA LEU A 153 -0.80 8.90 -12.23
C LEU A 153 -1.07 7.86 -13.32
N LEU A 154 -0.22 6.82 -13.43
CA LEU A 154 -0.43 5.73 -14.37
C LEU A 154 -1.75 5.01 -14.09
N LEU A 155 -2.06 4.78 -12.81
CA LEU A 155 -3.30 4.12 -12.43
C LEU A 155 -4.53 4.97 -12.77
N LEU A 156 -4.48 6.28 -12.52
CA LEU A 156 -5.54 7.22 -12.92
C LEU A 156 -5.78 7.25 -14.43
N GLN A 157 -4.72 7.11 -15.23
CA GLN A 157 -4.84 7.03 -16.70
C GLN A 157 -5.43 5.69 -17.16
N LEU A 158 -5.25 4.63 -16.37
CA LEU A 158 -5.70 3.28 -16.67
C LEU A 158 -7.05 2.91 -16.07
N SER A 159 -7.59 3.67 -15.09
CA SER A 159 -8.86 3.37 -14.42
C SER A 159 -10.04 3.15 -15.38
N ASP A 160 -10.09 3.86 -16.50
CA ASP A 160 -11.18 3.75 -17.49
C ASP A 160 -10.90 2.70 -18.58
N LYS A 161 -9.76 2.01 -18.51
CA LYS A 161 -9.31 1.03 -19.51
C LYS A 161 -9.46 -0.42 -19.05
N VAL A 162 -10.19 -0.63 -17.95
CA VAL A 162 -10.48 -1.96 -17.39
C VAL A 162 -11.33 -2.76 -18.38
N VAL A 163 -10.78 -3.87 -18.86
CA VAL A 163 -11.34 -4.65 -19.98
C VAL A 163 -12.58 -5.45 -19.61
N PHE A 164 -12.72 -5.84 -18.34
CA PHE A 164 -13.82 -6.68 -17.85
C PHE A 164 -14.92 -5.85 -17.16
N GLY A 165 -15.02 -4.56 -17.50
CA GLY A 165 -15.64 -3.53 -16.67
C GLY A 165 -17.14 -3.66 -16.37
N HIS A 166 -17.47 -3.28 -15.13
CA HIS A 166 -18.82 -2.92 -14.66
C HIS A 166 -19.27 -1.55 -15.20
N GLY A 167 -20.52 -1.16 -14.93
CA GLY A 167 -21.16 0.04 -15.47
C GLY A 167 -20.33 1.33 -15.33
N ALA A 168 -20.33 2.15 -16.39
CA ALA A 168 -19.47 3.34 -16.56
C ALA A 168 -19.50 4.32 -15.37
N GLN A 169 -20.62 4.44 -14.67
CA GLN A 169 -20.79 5.31 -13.51
C GLN A 169 -19.89 4.91 -12.33
N ALA A 170 -19.73 3.61 -12.05
CA ALA A 170 -18.92 3.13 -10.94
C ALA A 170 -17.42 3.39 -11.18
N LEU A 171 -16.95 3.20 -12.41
CA LEU A 171 -15.57 3.50 -12.80
C LEU A 171 -15.28 5.01 -12.71
N ALA A 172 -16.20 5.85 -13.21
CA ALA A 172 -16.06 7.30 -13.12
C ALA A 172 -16.00 7.79 -11.66
N ALA A 173 -16.81 7.20 -10.77
CA ALA A 173 -16.79 7.49 -9.35
C ALA A 173 -15.46 7.03 -8.70
N SER A 174 -14.98 5.82 -9.02
CA SER A 174 -13.68 5.32 -8.53
C SER A 174 -12.54 6.25 -8.94
N LYS A 175 -12.46 6.61 -10.22
CA LYS A 175 -11.44 7.53 -10.76
C LYS A 175 -11.50 8.91 -10.09
N ARG A 176 -12.70 9.45 -9.86
CA ARG A 176 -12.87 10.71 -9.15
C ARG A 176 -12.32 10.64 -7.73
N ARG A 177 -12.62 9.57 -6.99
CA ARG A 177 -12.08 9.33 -5.64
C ARG A 177 -10.56 9.21 -5.67
N ARG A 178 -9.99 8.42 -6.59
CA ARG A 178 -8.53 8.31 -6.77
C ARG A 178 -7.88 9.66 -7.02
N LYS A 179 -8.49 10.52 -7.84
CA LYS A 179 -7.97 11.87 -8.11
C LYS A 179 -7.93 12.73 -6.85
N TRP A 180 -8.98 12.68 -6.04
CA TRP A 180 -9.03 13.37 -4.75
C TRP A 180 -7.98 12.84 -3.78
N VAL A 181 -7.86 11.52 -3.63
CA VAL A 181 -6.86 10.91 -2.74
C VAL A 181 -5.43 11.24 -3.19
N CYS A 182 -5.16 11.18 -4.49
CA CYS A 182 -3.89 11.59 -5.07
C CYS A 182 -3.60 13.07 -4.79
N ALA A 183 -4.58 13.96 -4.95
CA ALA A 183 -4.41 15.38 -4.64
C ALA A 183 -4.16 15.63 -3.16
N LEU A 184 -4.82 14.89 -2.26
CA LEU A 184 -4.58 14.97 -0.82
C LEU A 184 -3.18 14.46 -0.45
N PHE A 185 -2.74 13.33 -1.01
CA PHE A 185 -1.39 12.79 -0.79
C PHE A 185 -0.32 13.83 -1.16
N PHE A 186 -0.32 14.33 -2.40
CA PHE A 186 0.69 15.31 -2.82
C PHE A 186 0.49 16.69 -2.19
N GLY A 187 -0.75 17.06 -1.86
CA GLY A 187 -1.06 18.30 -1.13
C GLY A 187 -0.57 18.31 0.31
N SER A 188 -0.42 17.13 0.93
CA SER A 188 0.14 16.99 2.28
C SER A 188 1.67 17.06 2.32
N ILE A 189 2.37 16.86 1.20
CA ILE A 189 3.85 16.89 1.19
C ILE A 189 4.42 18.30 1.49
N PRO A 190 4.00 19.40 0.84
CA PRO A 190 4.54 20.72 1.15
C PRO A 190 4.43 21.14 2.63
N PRO A 191 3.26 21.02 3.31
CA PRO A 191 3.20 21.35 4.74
C PRO A 191 4.02 20.36 5.58
N MET A 192 4.09 19.08 5.22
CA MET A 192 4.98 18.12 5.89
C MET A 192 6.44 18.61 5.85
N VAL A 193 6.94 18.98 4.67
CA VAL A 193 8.32 19.48 4.51
C VAL A 193 8.55 20.78 5.28
N TYR A 194 7.57 21.68 5.27
CA TYR A 194 7.64 22.91 6.07
C TYR A 194 7.80 22.64 7.56
N PHE A 195 6.97 21.76 8.13
CA PHE A 195 7.10 21.38 9.54
C PHE A 195 8.34 20.53 9.82
N PHE A 196 8.83 19.76 8.82
CA PHE A 196 10.10 19.06 8.90
C PHE A 196 11.27 20.01 9.17
N ILE A 197 11.36 21.08 8.36
CA ILE A 197 12.39 22.11 8.49
C ILE A 197 12.25 22.83 9.84
N ASN A 198 11.02 23.15 10.25
CA ASN A 198 10.79 23.79 11.55
C ASN A 198 11.28 22.95 12.73
N HIS A 199 11.12 21.63 12.70
CA HIS A 199 11.59 20.78 13.79
C HIS A 199 13.10 20.46 13.70
N LYS A 200 13.67 20.24 12.50
CA LYS A 200 15.10 19.91 12.36
C LYS A 200 16.01 21.12 12.43
N VAL A 201 15.67 22.19 11.71
CA VAL A 201 16.53 23.37 11.52
C VAL A 201 16.20 24.46 12.52
N HIS A 202 14.93 24.85 12.59
CA HIS A 202 14.50 25.94 13.48
C HIS A 202 14.24 25.51 14.92
N ARG A 203 14.16 24.20 15.18
CA ARG A 203 14.00 23.60 16.51
C ARG A 203 12.79 24.18 17.25
N ILE A 204 11.65 24.29 16.56
CA ILE A 204 10.42 24.81 17.14
C ILE A 204 9.70 23.67 17.87
N ALA A 205 9.38 23.87 19.15
CA ALA A 205 8.59 22.93 19.96
C ALA A 205 7.20 22.70 19.35
N GLY A 206 6.77 21.43 19.25
CA GLY A 206 5.47 21.02 18.68
C GLY A 206 5.45 20.92 17.15
N ALA A 207 6.50 21.37 16.46
CA ALA A 207 6.60 21.23 15.02
C ALA A 207 6.74 19.78 14.58
N TYR A 208 7.38 18.93 15.39
CA TYR A 208 7.52 17.50 15.09
C TYR A 208 6.18 16.76 15.19
N THR A 209 5.34 17.08 16.17
CA THR A 209 3.97 16.55 16.27
C THR A 209 3.13 16.93 15.06
N THR A 210 3.23 18.19 14.60
CA THR A 210 2.50 18.62 13.40
C THR A 210 3.01 17.93 12.14
N TYR A 211 4.33 17.80 12.01
CA TYR A 211 4.97 17.00 10.96
C TYR A 211 4.46 15.55 10.95
N ALA A 212 4.41 14.90 12.12
CA ALA A 212 3.97 13.52 12.27
C ALA A 212 2.55 13.32 11.73
N PHE A 213 1.61 14.25 12.00
CA PHE A 213 0.26 14.16 11.43
C PHE A 213 0.25 14.10 9.90
N PHE A 214 1.13 14.84 9.23
CA PHE A 214 1.23 14.75 7.78
C PHE A 214 1.87 13.45 7.31
N GLU A 215 2.87 12.89 7.99
CA GLU A 215 3.38 11.55 7.67
C GLU A 215 2.28 10.48 7.77
N TRP A 216 1.52 10.49 8.86
CA TRP A 216 0.40 9.58 9.05
C TRP A 216 -0.69 9.78 7.99
N ALA A 217 -0.95 11.03 7.59
CA ALA A 217 -1.87 11.34 6.49
C ALA A 217 -1.37 10.75 5.15
N LEU A 218 -0.07 10.84 4.85
CA LEU A 218 0.49 10.21 3.65
C LEU A 218 0.27 8.70 3.65
N ILE A 219 0.53 8.02 4.78
CA ILE A 219 0.25 6.58 4.91
C ILE A 219 -1.23 6.26 4.68
N LEU A 220 -2.12 7.04 5.31
CA LEU A 220 -3.57 6.86 5.16
C LEU A 220 -4.01 7.02 3.69
N PHE A 221 -3.55 8.07 3.02
CA PHE A 221 -3.91 8.34 1.62
C PHE A 221 -3.32 7.29 0.68
N ASP A 222 -2.12 6.78 0.97
CA ASP A 222 -1.49 5.73 0.19
C ASP A 222 -2.27 4.40 0.26
N VAL A 223 -2.60 3.95 1.47
CA VAL A 223 -3.42 2.74 1.68
C VAL A 223 -4.83 2.93 1.12
N MET A 224 -5.44 4.10 1.31
CA MET A 224 -6.75 4.41 0.75
C MET A 224 -6.74 4.41 -0.79
N PHE A 225 -5.65 4.86 -1.42
CA PHE A 225 -5.57 4.85 -2.88
C PHE A 225 -5.57 3.43 -3.45
N ASP A 226 -4.82 2.51 -2.83
CA ASP A 226 -4.80 1.10 -3.23
C ASP A 226 -6.15 0.41 -2.91
N SER A 227 -6.79 0.74 -1.78
CA SER A 227 -8.10 0.14 -1.39
C SER A 227 -9.23 0.40 -2.39
N LEU A 228 -9.18 1.53 -3.11
CA LEU A 228 -10.17 1.86 -4.14
C LEU A 228 -10.22 0.81 -5.24
N ALA A 229 -9.13 0.04 -5.46
CA ALA A 229 -9.05 -1.05 -6.44
C ALA A 229 -10.08 -2.16 -6.21
N THR A 230 -10.67 -2.23 -5.01
CA THR A 230 -11.78 -3.13 -4.68
C THR A 230 -12.93 -2.97 -5.68
N THR A 231 -13.18 -1.77 -6.20
CA THR A 231 -14.27 -1.54 -7.17
C THR A 231 -13.96 -2.18 -8.52
N GLU A 232 -12.75 -1.98 -9.04
CA GLU A 232 -12.30 -2.49 -10.32
C GLU A 232 -12.02 -4.00 -10.28
N PHE A 233 -11.55 -4.52 -9.15
CA PHE A 233 -11.23 -5.94 -8.98
C PHE A 233 -12.47 -6.82 -8.78
N ARG A 234 -13.65 -6.23 -8.52
CA ARG A 234 -14.92 -6.98 -8.58
C ARG A 234 -15.22 -7.54 -9.97
N ALA A 235 -14.68 -6.90 -11.01
CA ALA A 235 -14.78 -7.37 -12.39
C ALA A 235 -13.83 -8.55 -12.72
N LEU A 236 -12.98 -8.98 -11.78
CA LEU A 236 -12.14 -10.16 -11.92
C LEU A 236 -12.83 -11.38 -11.30
N ASP A 237 -13.08 -12.41 -12.10
CA ASP A 237 -13.42 -13.74 -11.60
C ASP A 237 -12.18 -14.64 -11.65
N LEU A 238 -11.68 -15.00 -10.47
CA LEU A 238 -10.59 -15.96 -10.32
C LEU A 238 -11.18 -17.37 -10.30
N SER A 239 -10.66 -18.24 -11.16
CA SER A 239 -11.23 -19.58 -11.33
C SER A 239 -10.12 -20.62 -11.42
N ILE A 240 -10.22 -21.68 -10.61
CA ILE A 240 -9.27 -22.80 -10.65
C ILE A 240 -9.81 -23.84 -11.63
N VAL A 241 -9.02 -24.16 -12.65
CA VAL A 241 -9.35 -25.14 -13.70
C VAL A 241 -8.32 -26.27 -13.64
N PRO A 242 -8.73 -27.55 -13.71
CA PRO A 242 -7.80 -28.67 -13.79
C PRO A 242 -6.84 -28.49 -14.97
N ALA A 243 -5.57 -28.84 -14.77
CA ALA A 243 -4.63 -28.91 -15.88
C ALA A 243 -5.12 -29.96 -16.91
N LYS A 244 -4.99 -29.66 -18.21
CA LYS A 244 -5.25 -30.67 -19.26
C LYS A 244 -4.23 -31.81 -19.10
N SER A 245 -4.67 -33.06 -19.20
CA SER A 245 -3.79 -34.23 -19.21
C SER A 245 -2.86 -34.19 -20.43
N ASP A 246 -1.63 -34.69 -20.27
CA ASP A 246 -0.59 -34.67 -21.31
C ASP A 246 -1.00 -35.40 -22.61
N GLU A 247 -1.97 -36.32 -22.56
CA GLU A 247 -2.52 -37.03 -23.73
C GLU A 247 -3.28 -36.13 -24.72
N GLN A 248 -3.64 -34.89 -24.36
CA GLN A 248 -4.32 -33.94 -25.25
C GLN A 248 -3.39 -32.87 -25.84
N ARG A 249 -2.06 -33.04 -25.70
CA ARG A 249 -1.02 -32.13 -26.21
C ARG A 249 -0.31 -32.60 -27.50
N SER A 250 -0.65 -33.77 -28.04
CA SER A 250 -0.12 -34.28 -29.32
C SER A 250 -0.92 -33.80 -30.52
#